data_AF-A0A3D4T9A7-F1
#
_entry.id   AF-A0A3D4T9A7-F1
#
_cell.length_a   1.000
_cell.length_b   1.000
_cell.length_c   1.000
_cell.angle_alpha   90.00
_cell.angle_beta   90.00
_cell.angle_gamma   90.00
#
_symmetry.space_group_name_H-M   'P 1'
#
loop_
_entity.id
_entity.type
_entity.pdbx_description
1 polymer ?
#
loop_
_entity_poly.entity_id
_entity_poly.type
_entity_poly.pdbx_seq_one_letter_code
_entity_poly.pdbx_strand_id
1 'polypeptide(L)' 'SGADLFEVRDAVRDDRFANNPLVTGTEQIGFYAGVPLINKNGFTMGTLCVMDRQPNQLNDEQIFALK' A
#
# COMPACT_ATOMS: atom_id res chain seq x y z
N SER A 1 -14.94 -3.71 -12.50
CA SER A 1 -14.58 -3.68 -11.08
C SER A 1 -13.07 -3.59 -11.02
N GLY A 2 -12.54 -2.36 -10.92
CA GLY A 2 -11.10 -2.12 -10.88
C GLY A 2 -10.51 -2.68 -9.60
N ALA A 3 -9.24 -3.07 -9.64
CA ALA A 3 -8.46 -3.44 -8.47
C ALA A 3 -8.65 -2.40 -7.35
N ASP A 4 -9.22 -2.81 -6.22
CA ASP A 4 -9.46 -1.91 -5.10
C ASP A 4 -8.12 -1.50 -4.47
N LEU A 5 -7.91 -0.18 -4.37
CA LEU A 5 -6.73 0.40 -3.73
C LEU A 5 -6.75 0.04 -2.25
N PHE A 6 -5.66 -0.52 -1.75
CA PHE A 6 -5.41 -0.67 -0.32
C PHE A 6 -4.41 0.40 0.13
N GLU A 7 -4.84 1.32 0.98
CA GLU A 7 -4.02 2.43 1.47
C GLU A 7 -3.93 2.41 3.00
N VAL A 8 -2.71 2.52 3.52
CA VAL A 8 -2.38 2.73 4.93
C VAL A 8 -1.63 4.06 5.02
N ARG A 9 -2.33 5.08 5.49
CA ARG A 9 -1.82 6.47 5.50
C ARG A 9 -0.76 6.73 6.56
N ASP A 10 -0.88 6.05 7.70
CA ASP A 10 0.06 6.10 8.81
C ASP A 10 0.15 4.72 9.45
N ALA A 11 1.15 3.94 9.04
CA ALA A 11 1.33 2.56 9.47
C ALA A 11 1.74 2.46 10.95
N VAL A 12 2.30 3.52 11.55
CA VAL A 12 2.65 3.56 12.98
C VAL A 12 1.38 3.68 13.84
N ARG A 13 0.33 4.30 13.30
CA ARG A 13 -0.97 4.50 13.99
C ARG A 13 -2.06 3.54 13.55
N ASP A 14 -1.79 2.69 12.57
CA ASP A 14 -2.74 1.68 12.10
C ASP A 14 -2.62 0.42 12.96
N ASP A 15 -3.65 0.11 13.76
CA ASP A 15 -3.64 -1.02 14.70
C ASP A 15 -3.30 -2.37 14.05
N ARG A 16 -3.56 -2.53 12.75
CA ARG A 16 -3.25 -3.75 11.99
C ARG A 16 -1.76 -3.90 11.72
N PHE A 17 -1.01 -2.79 11.67
CA PHE A 17 0.38 -2.73 11.20
C PHE A 17 1.36 -2.09 12.17
N ALA A 18 0.91 -1.40 13.21
CA ALA A 18 1.75 -0.65 14.14
C ALA A 18 2.84 -1.50 14.81
N ASN A 19 2.59 -2.80 14.97
CA ASN A 19 3.54 -3.77 15.56
C ASN A 19 4.31 -4.59 14.51
N ASN A 20 4.12 -4.33 13.22
CA ASN A 20 4.79 -5.07 12.15
C ASN A 20 6.30 -4.74 12.14
N PRO A 21 7.21 -5.72 12.03
CA PRO A 21 8.66 -5.46 11.96
C PRO A 21 9.10 -4.51 10.85
N LEU A 22 8.33 -4.38 9.76
CA LEU A 22 8.61 -3.41 8.71
C LEU A 22 8.28 -1.97 9.13
N VAL A 23 7.40 -1.79 10.11
CA VAL A 23 7.03 -0.49 10.69
C VAL A 23 7.95 -0.16 11.88
N THR A 24 8.20 -1.12 12.76
CA THR A 24 8.96 -0.91 14.01
C THR A 24 10.48 -1.11 13.88
N GLY A 25 10.91 -1.81 12.82
CA GLY A 25 12.31 -2.14 12.57
C GLY A 25 13.05 -1.05 11.79
N THR A 26 14.08 -1.43 11.04
CA THR A 26 14.96 -0.50 10.32
C THR A 26 14.29 0.21 9.15
N GLU A 27 13.33 -0.45 8.50
CA GLU A 27 12.65 0.09 7.33
C GLU A 27 11.79 1.31 7.67
N GLN A 28 11.17 1.30 8.86
CA GLN A 28 10.34 2.39 9.39
C GLN A 28 9.26 2.81 8.40
N ILE A 29 8.54 1.85 7.82
CA ILE A 29 7.45 2.15 6.88
C ILE A 29 6.37 2.94 7.63
N GLY A 30 6.10 4.16 7.14
CA GLY A 30 5.05 5.04 7.64
C GLY A 30 3.84 5.09 6.70
N PHE A 31 4.01 4.78 5.42
CA PHE A 31 2.96 4.80 4.41
C PHE A 31 3.07 3.61 3.48
N TYR A 32 1.92 3.06 3.09
CA TYR A 32 1.81 2.00 2.08
C TYR A 32 0.55 2.19 1.24
N ALA A 33 0.68 2.07 -0.07
CA ALA A 33 -0.46 1.95 -0.97
C ALA A 33 -0.20 0.86 -2.01
N GLY A 34 -1.16 -0.02 -2.24
CA GLY A 34 -1.02 -1.14 -3.17
C GLY A 34 -2.30 -1.48 -3.92
N VAL A 35 -2.12 -2.02 -5.12
CA VAL A 35 -3.18 -2.58 -5.96
C VAL A 35 -2.82 -4.01 -6.38
N PRO A 36 -3.79 -4.93 -6.42
CA PRO A 36 -3.53 -6.29 -6.89
C PRO A 36 -3.19 -6.33 -8.38
N LEU A 37 -2.15 -7.09 -8.72
CA LEU A 37 -1.82 -7.44 -10.10
C LEU A 37 -2.64 -8.68 -10.49
N ILE A 38 -3.65 -8.49 -11.34
CA ILE A 38 -4.59 -9.54 -11.73
C ILE A 38 -4.31 -9.95 -13.17
N ASN A 39 -4.12 -11.25 -13.41
CA ASN A 39 -3.93 -11.76 -14.77
C ASN A 39 -5.27 -11.83 -15.55
N LYS A 40 -5.20 -12.12 -16.85
CA LYS A 40 -6.39 -12.24 -17.72
C LYS A 40 -7.43 -13.28 -17.27
N ASN A 41 -7.04 -14.23 -16.41
CA ASN A 41 -7.91 -15.27 -15.88
C ASN A 41 -8.50 -14.89 -14.51
N GLY A 42 -8.23 -13.69 -13.99
CA GLY A 42 -8.75 -13.21 -12.71
C GLY A 42 -7.92 -13.62 -11.48
N PHE A 43 -6.76 -14.25 -11.66
CA PHE A 43 -5.91 -14.64 -10.53
C PHE A 43 -4.99 -13.49 -10.10
N THR A 44 -4.90 -13.27 -8.78
CA THR A 44 -3.95 -12.34 -8.18
C THR A 44 -2.55 -12.94 -8.22
N MET A 45 -1.67 -12.28 -8.97
CA MET A 45 -0.26 -12.67 -9.13
C MET A 45 0.64 -12.02 -8.08
N GLY A 46 0.17 -10.95 -7.44
CA GLY A 46 0.92 -10.17 -6.46
C GLY A 46 0.29 -8.79 -6.26
N THR A 47 1.08 -7.86 -5.73
CA THR A 47 0.68 -6.47 -5.50
C THR A 47 1.74 -5.53 -6.08
N LEU A 48 1.32 -4.55 -6.86
CA LEU A 48 2.15 -3.38 -7.14
C LEU A 48 1.90 -2.37 -6.02
N CYS A 49 2.96 -1.89 -5.38
CA CYS A 49 2.83 -0.98 -4.26
C CYS A 49 3.89 0.11 -4.28
N VAL A 50 3.54 1.21 -3.62
CA VAL A 50 4.41 2.31 -3.26
C VAL A 50 4.40 2.43 -1.74
N MET A 51 5.52 2.84 -1.17
CA MET A 51 5.68 2.98 0.28
C MET A 51 6.65 4.12 0.59
N ASP A 52 6.47 4.71 1.76
CA ASP A 52 7.31 5.80 2.27
C ASP A 52 7.52 5.60 3.78
N ARG A 53 8.56 6.22 4.34
CA ARG A 53 8.84 6.23 5.77
C ARG A 53 7.98 7.22 6.54
N GLN A 54 7.44 8.22 5.87
CA GLN A 54 6.55 9.22 6.47
C GLN A 54 5.09 8.88 6.16
N PRO A 55 4.14 9.24 7.04
CA PRO A 55 2.72 9.20 6.72
C PRO A 55 2.42 9.97 5.43
N ASN A 56 1.53 9.44 4.59
CA ASN A 56 1.22 10.03 3.29
C ASN A 56 -0.20 9.65 2.82
N GLN A 57 -0.65 10.25 1.73
CA GLN A 57 -1.91 9.93 1.05
C GLN A 57 -1.75 10.19 -0.45
N LEU A 58 -2.18 9.23 -1.28
CA LEU A 58 -2.17 9.45 -2.73
C LEU A 58 -3.24 10.45 -3.15
N ASN A 59 -2.90 11.32 -4.09
CA ASN A 59 -3.88 12.11 -4.84
C ASN A 59 -4.46 11.31 -6.02
N ASP A 60 -5.49 11.85 -6.68
CA ASP A 60 -6.19 11.14 -7.76
C ASP A 60 -5.29 10.80 -8.95
N GLU A 61 -4.32 11.66 -9.28
CA GLU A 61 -3.36 11.43 -10.36
C GLU A 61 -2.41 10.27 -10.03
N GLN A 62 -1.93 10.20 -8.79
CA GLN A 62 -1.08 9.11 -8.31
C GLN A 62 -1.85 7.79 -8.23
N ILE A 63 -3.12 7.83 -7.79
CA ILE A 63 -3.99 6.64 -7.80
C ILE A 63 -4.21 6.15 -9.22
N PHE A 64 -4.43 7.06 -10.17
CA PHE A 64 -4.56 6.72 -11.58
C PHE A 64 -3.28 6.09 -12.14
N ALA A 65 -2.10 6.66 -11.82
CA ALA A 65 -0.82 6.14 -12.29
C ALA A 65 -0.46 4.77 -11.68
N LEU A 66 -0.96 4.45 -10.48
CA LEU A 66 -0.70 3.17 -9.81
C LEU A 66 -1.57 2.01 -10.34
N LYS A 67 -2.74 2.32 -10.94
CA LYS A 67 -3.70 1.34 -11.44
C LYS A 67 -3.45 0.96 -12.90
#